data_AF-A0AAV5K5Y5-F1
#
_entry.id   AF-A0AAV5K5Y5-F1
#
_cell.length_a   1.000
_cell.length_b   1.000
_cell.length_c   1.000
_cell.angle_alpha   90.00
_cell.angle_beta   90.00
_cell.angle_gamma   90.00
#
_symmetry.space_group_name_H-M   'P 1'
#
loop_
_entity.id
_entity.type
_entity.pdbx_description
1 polymer ?
#
loop_
_entity_poly.entity_id
_entity_poly.type
_entity_poly.pdbx_seq_one_letter_code
_entity_poly.pdbx_strand_id
1 'polypeptide(L)' 'MGMRWTSILVPSAEKRISEAIADARCCQVLRANEVEFEIVSTERTNIVNIRSRVCSCRRWQLYGLPCAHAALA' A
#
# COMPACT_ATOMS: atom_id res chain seq x y z
N MET A 1 -7.62 7.78 -30.35
CA MET A 1 -8.41 8.05 -29.12
C MET A 1 -7.44 8.34 -28.00
N GLY A 2 -7.37 9.59 -27.52
CA GLY A 2 -6.56 9.95 -26.37
C GLY A 2 -7.20 9.41 -25.08
N MET A 3 -6.38 8.84 -24.20
CA MET A 3 -6.85 8.36 -22.90
C MET A 3 -7.28 9.57 -22.06
N ARG A 4 -8.58 9.71 -21.78
CA ARG A 4 -9.13 10.82 -21.01
C ARG A 4 -9.01 10.48 -19.53
N TRP A 5 -8.21 11.25 -18.79
CA TRP A 5 -8.03 11.05 -17.35
C TRP A 5 -9.28 11.57 -16.64
N THR A 6 -9.91 10.71 -15.85
CA THR A 6 -11.12 11.04 -15.06
C THR A 6 -10.80 11.28 -13.59
N SER A 7 -9.54 11.10 -13.20
CA SER A 7 -9.04 11.12 -11.83
C SER A 7 -7.69 11.85 -11.76
N ILE A 8 -7.21 12.11 -10.54
CA ILE A 8 -5.90 12.71 -10.27
C ILE A 8 -4.77 11.76 -10.70
N LEU A 9 -5.01 10.45 -10.64
CA LEU A 9 -4.03 9.42 -10.97
C LEU A 9 -4.07 9.04 -12.45
N VAL A 10 -2.90 8.70 -12.98
CA VAL A 10 -2.82 7.96 -14.26
C VAL A 10 -3.56 6.63 -14.12
N PRO A 11 -4.23 6.13 -15.19
CA PRO A 11 -4.96 4.86 -15.13
C PRO A 11 -4.13 3.67 -14.60
N SER A 12 -2.83 3.64 -14.90
CA SER A 12 -1.93 2.59 -14.40
C SER A 12 -1.68 2.66 -12.90
N ALA A 13 -1.61 3.86 -12.31
CA ALA A 13 -1.42 4.07 -10.88
C ALA A 13 -2.72 3.79 -10.13
N GLU A 14 -3.86 4.26 -10.67
CA GLU A 14 -5.19 3.97 -10.14
C GLU A 14 -5.46 2.47 -10.07
N LYS A 15 -5.13 1.74 -11.15
CA LYS A 15 -5.21 0.27 -11.16
C LYS A 15 -4.36 -0.36 -10.06
N ARG A 16 -3.10 0.04 -9.92
CA ARG A 16 -2.18 -0.53 -8.91
C ARG A 16 -2.62 -0.26 -7.48
N ILE A 17 -3.14 0.93 -7.20
CA ILE A 17 -3.68 1.25 -5.86
C ILE A 17 -4.94 0.42 -5.60
N SER A 18 -5.82 0.27 -6.60
CA SER A 18 -7.03 -0.55 -6.47
C SER A 18 -6.72 -2.02 -6.18
N GLU A 19 -5.73 -2.59 -6.88
CA GLU A 19 -5.21 -3.93 -6.61
C GLU A 19 -4.62 -4.04 -5.20
N ALA A 20 -3.81 -3.07 -4.77
CA ALA A 20 -3.25 -3.04 -3.42
C ALA A 20 -4.35 -3.02 -2.33
N ILE A 21 -5.42 -2.24 -2.52
CA ILE A 21 -6.56 -2.19 -1.59
C ILE A 21 -7.32 -3.53 -1.57
N ALA A 22 -7.48 -4.17 -2.73
CA ALA A 22 -8.14 -5.47 -2.81
C ALA A 22 -7.34 -6.54 -2.04
N ASP A 23 -6.02 -6.59 -2.24
CA ASP A 23 -5.11 -7.53 -1.59
C ASP A 23 -4.99 -7.30 -0.07
N ALA A 24 -5.13 -6.05 0.37
CA ALA A 24 -5.04 -5.67 1.78
C ALA A 24 -6.10 -6.37 2.67
N ARG A 25 -7.21 -6.83 2.09
CA ARG A 25 -8.32 -7.49 2.80
C ARG A 25 -7.90 -8.80 3.50
N CYS A 26 -6.81 -9.41 3.08
CA CYS A 26 -6.29 -10.65 3.68
C CYS A 26 -5.31 -10.41 4.83
N CYS A 27 -5.10 -9.16 5.25
CA CYS A 27 -4.14 -8.80 6.29
C CYS A 27 -4.81 -8.27 7.56
N GLN A 28 -4.12 -8.41 8.69
CA GLN A 28 -4.49 -7.81 9.98
C GLN A 28 -3.51 -6.69 10.34
N VAL A 29 -4.02 -5.59 10.91
CA VAL A 29 -3.21 -4.45 11.37
C VAL A 29 -3.05 -4.50 12.88
N LEU A 30 -1.83 -4.29 13.34
CA LEU A 30 -1.50 -3.99 14.72
C LEU A 30 -0.78 -2.64 14.76
N ARG A 31 -1.34 -1.68 15.49
CA ARG A 31 -0.73 -0.35 15.61
C ARG A 31 0.37 -0.38 16.66
N ALA A 32 1.62 -0.12 16.25
CA ALA A 32 2.75 -0.03 17.17
C ALA A 32 2.86 1.38 17.78
N ASN A 33 2.71 2.43 16.97
CA ASN A 33 2.66 3.82 17.43
C ASN A 33 1.87 4.70 16.43
N GLU A 34 2.03 6.02 16.49
CA GLU A 34 1.33 6.96 15.58
C GLU A 34 1.69 6.79 14.12
N VAL A 35 2.87 6.28 13.81
CA VAL A 35 3.39 6.23 12.45
C VAL A 35 3.82 4.83 12.01
N GLU A 36 3.96 3.88 12.93
CA GLU A 36 4.36 2.50 12.65
C GLU A 36 3.27 1.48 12.94
N PHE A 37 3.11 0.57 11.98
CA PHE A 37 2.10 -0.47 11.96
C PHE A 37 2.74 -1.80 11.59
N GLU A 38 2.37 -2.85 12.31
CA GLU A 38 2.68 -4.22 11.96
C GLU A 38 1.50 -4.81 11.20
N ILE A 39 1.76 -5.27 9.98
CA ILE A 39 0.76 -5.85 9.08
C ILE A 39 1.01 -7.34 8.98
N VAL A 40 0.14 -8.12 9.60
CA VAL A 40 0.21 -9.58 9.61
C VAL A 40 -0.53 -10.11 8.39
N SER A 41 0.19 -10.76 7.48
CA SER A 41 -0.41 -11.51 6.36
C SER A 41 -0.19 -13.01 6.55
N THR A 42 -0.76 -13.82 5.67
CA THR A 42 -0.59 -15.28 5.66
C THR A 42 0.88 -15.72 5.49
N GLU A 43 1.69 -14.93 4.79
CA GLU A 43 3.08 -15.26 4.47
C GLU A 43 4.04 -14.79 5.56
N ARG A 44 3.86 -13.55 6.06
CA ARG A 44 4.75 -12.92 7.03
C ARG A 44 4.15 -11.64 7.60
N THR A 45 4.73 -11.17 8.71
CA THR A 45 4.49 -9.82 9.22
C THR A 45 5.37 -8.80 8.49
N ASN A 46 4.79 -7.65 8.13
CA ASN A 46 5.49 -6.53 7.51
C ASN A 46 5.29 -5.27 8.36
N ILE A 47 6.38 -4.57 8.67
CA ILE A 47 6.34 -3.25 9.30
C ILE A 47 6.14 -2.18 8.23
N VAL A 48 5.23 -1.24 8.48
CA VAL A 48 4.96 -0.05 7.68
C VAL A 48 5.18 1.19 8.52
N ASN A 49 5.95 2.15 7.99
CA ASN A 49 6.05 3.50 8.53
C ASN A 49 5.41 4.49 7.55
N ILE A 50 4.28 5.08 7.93
CA ILE A 50 3.50 5.95 7.04
C ILE A 50 4.12 7.34 6.88
N ARG A 51 4.88 7.82 7.87
CA ARG A 51 5.56 9.12 7.80
C ARG A 51 6.70 9.08 6.79
N SER A 52 7.54 8.04 6.85
CA SER A 52 8.65 7.87 5.91
C SER A 52 8.23 7.16 4.61
N ARG A 53 6.97 6.73 4.48
CA ARG A 53 6.43 6.00 3.31
C ARG A 53 7.23 4.72 3.00
N VAL A 54 7.54 3.97 4.04
CA VAL A 54 8.38 2.76 3.97
C VAL A 54 7.55 1.56 4.37
N CYS A 55 7.65 0.48 3.59
CA CYS A 55 7.23 -0.84 4.04
C CYS A 55 8.41 -1.80 3.95
N SER A 56 8.55 -2.68 4.93
CA SER A 56 9.54 -3.78 4.91
C SER A 56 9.40 -4.71 3.70
N CYS A 57 8.24 -4.72 3.01
CA CYS A 57 8.08 -5.41 1.73
C CYS A 57 8.76 -4.72 0.53
N ARG A 58 9.30 -3.51 0.71
CA ARG A 58 10.02 -2.69 -0.28
C ARG A 58 9.21 -2.22 -1.49
N ARG A 59 7.98 -2.72 -1.68
CA ARG A 59 7.13 -2.35 -2.82
C ARG A 59 6.74 -0.88 -2.82
N TRP A 60 6.50 -0.25 -1.65
CA TRP A 60 6.18 1.18 -1.61
C TRP A 60 7.34 2.03 -2.15
N GLN A 61 8.55 1.71 -1.69
CA GLN A 61 9.76 2.41 -2.10
C GLN A 61 10.10 2.17 -3.57
N LEU A 62 9.89 0.95 -4.06
CA LEU A 62 10.19 0.58 -5.44
C LEU A 62 9.25 1.24 -6.45
N TYR A 63 7.95 1.27 -6.14
CA TYR A 63 6.93 1.75 -7.08
C TYR A 63 6.50 3.20 -6.85
N GLY A 64 6.92 3.81 -5.73
CA GLY A 64 6.46 5.14 -5.31
C GLY A 64 4.98 5.20 -4.92
N LEU A 65 4.29 4.06 -4.87
CA LEU A 65 2.86 3.93 -4.58
C LEU A 65 2.65 2.96 -3.41
N PRO A 66 1.62 3.16 -2.57
CA PRO A 66 1.32 2.23 -1.48
C PRO A 66 1.20 0.78 -1.98
N CYS A 67 1.86 -0.15 -1.30
CA CYS A 67 1.60 -1.58 -1.42
C CYS A 67 0.36 -1.98 -0.59
N ALA A 68 -0.11 -3.21 -0.70
CA ALA A 68 -1.26 -3.71 0.08
C ALA A 68 -1.11 -3.43 1.59
N HIS A 69 0.08 -3.69 2.16
CA HIS A 69 0.37 -3.39 3.57
C HIS A 69 0.26 -1.90 3.91
N ALA A 70 0.70 -1.03 2.99
CA ALA A 70 0.70 0.41 3.18
C ALA A 70 -0.67 1.04 2.94
N ALA A 71 -1.52 0.43 2.12
CA ALA A 71 -2.89 0.86 1.92
C ALA A 71 -3.78 0.56 3.15
N LEU A 72 -3.33 -0.35 4.02
CA LEU A 72 -4.03 -0.77 5.22
C LEU A 72 -3.54 -0.09 6.51
N ALA A 73 -2.28 0.37 6.53
CA ALA A 73 -1.64 1.06 7.64
C ALA A 73 -2.10 2.53 7.75
#